data_AF-A0A530BV95-F1
#
_entry.id   AF-A0A530BV95-F1
#
_cell.length_a   1.000
_cell.length_b   1.000
_cell.length_c   1.000
_cell.angle_alpha   90.00
_cell.angle_beta   90.00
_cell.angle_gamma   90.00
#
_symmetry.space_group_name_H-M   'P 1'
#
loop_
_entity.id
_entity.type
_entity.pdbx_description
1 polymer ?
#
loop_
_entity_poly.entity_id
_entity_poly.type
_entity_poly.pdbx_seq_one_letter_code
_entity_poly.pdbx_strand_id
1 'polypeptide(L)' 'AKVISQSLSGNRIAIDAELADGSRAIFVYDIAERRVIGQFAIRNK' A
#
# COMPACT_ATOMS: atom_id res chain seq x y z
N ALA A 1 -0.43 2.68 -13.17
CA ALA A 1 -0.22 2.34 -11.75
C ALA A 1 1.27 2.47 -11.43
N LYS A 2 1.60 3.06 -10.27
CA LYS A 2 2.97 3.40 -9.88
C LYS A 2 3.11 3.37 -8.35
N VAL A 3 4.24 2.87 -7.85
CA VAL A 3 4.60 3.00 -6.43
C VAL A 3 5.14 4.41 -6.16
N ILE A 4 4.54 5.09 -5.18
CA ILE A 4 4.92 6.44 -4.76
C ILE A 4 5.95 6.38 -3.64
N SER A 5 5.71 5.53 -2.65
CA SER A 5 6.63 5.30 -1.53
C SER A 5 6.36 3.96 -0.86
N GLN A 6 7.29 3.55 -0.01
CA GLN A 6 7.17 2.34 0.80
C GLN A 6 7.81 2.53 2.17
N SER A 7 7.26 1.86 3.19
CA SER A 7 7.87 1.77 4.50
C SER A 7 7.81 0.33 5.01
N LEU A 8 8.79 -0.03 5.85
CA LEU A 8 8.92 -1.36 6.44
C LEU A 8 8.84 -1.22 7.97
N SER A 9 7.97 -2.01 8.59
CA SER A 9 7.86 -2.13 10.04
C SER A 9 7.62 -3.58 10.43
N GLY A 10 8.61 -4.19 11.10
CA GLY A 10 8.59 -5.63 11.37
C GLY A 10 8.43 -6.44 10.08
N ASN A 11 7.43 -7.31 10.04
CA ASN A 11 7.10 -8.15 8.86
C ASN A 11 6.10 -7.49 7.90
N ARG A 12 5.86 -6.17 8.01
CA ARG A 12 4.85 -5.47 7.20
C ARG A 12 5.47 -4.41 6.32
N ILE A 13 5.10 -4.44 5.05
CA ILE A 13 5.40 -3.39 4.08
C ILE A 13 4.13 -2.58 3.86
N ALA A 14 4.17 -1.27 4.10
CA ALA A 14 3.16 -0.36 3.60
C ALA A 14 3.62 0.18 2.23
N ILE A 15 2.77 0.08 1.22
CA ILE A 15 3.03 0.51 -0.15
C ILE A 15 2.02 1.58 -0.49
N ASP A 16 2.50 2.79 -0.69
CA ASP A 16 1.72 3.89 -1.23
C ASP A 16 1.78 3.84 -2.75
N ALA A 17 0.63 3.76 -3.41
CA ALA A 17 0.54 3.61 -4.84
C ALA A 17 -0.51 4.53 -5.46
N GLU A 18 -0.17 5.06 -6.63
CA GLU A 18 -1.13 5.62 -7.59
C GLU A 18 -1.66 4.47 -8.45
N LEU A 19 -2.98 4.31 -8.48
CA LEU A 19 -3.69 3.28 -9.23
C LEU A 19 -3.83 3.70 -10.70
N ALA A 20 -4.32 2.78 -11.55
CA ALA A 20 -4.46 3.05 -12.98
C ALA A 20 -5.52 4.13 -13.30
N ASP A 21 -6.48 4.33 -12.40
CA ASP A 21 -7.51 5.37 -12.49
C ASP A 21 -7.04 6.73 -11.93
N GLY A 22 -5.78 6.85 -11.53
CA GLY A 22 -5.20 8.05 -10.93
C GLY A 22 -5.55 8.25 -9.45
N SER A 23 -6.36 7.38 -8.86
CA SER A 23 -6.61 7.39 -7.42
C SER A 23 -5.40 6.88 -6.63
N ARG A 24 -5.36 7.15 -5.33
CA ARG A 24 -4.25 6.77 -4.46
C ARG A 24 -4.71 5.82 -3.36
N ALA A 25 -3.91 4.78 -3.09
CA ALA A 25 -4.19 3.80 -2.05
C ALA A 25 -2.92 3.35 -1.34
N ILE A 26 -3.07 2.97 -0.07
CA ILE A 26 -2.04 2.27 0.69
C ILE A 26 -2.41 0.80 0.76
N PHE A 27 -1.50 -0.07 0.32
CA PHE A 27 -1.58 -1.51 0.53
C PHE A 27 -0.68 -1.91 1.70
N VAL A 28 -1.16 -2.81 2.55
CA VAL A 28 -0.35 -3.41 3.62
C VAL A 28 -0.10 -4.86 3.27
N TYR A 29 1.16 -5.23 3.12
CA TYR A 29 1.59 -6.58 2.79
C TYR A 29 2.33 -7.21 3.97
N ASP A 30 1.90 -8.40 4.39
CA ASP A 30 2.59 -9.21 5.38
C ASP A 30 3.59 -10.14 4.67
N ILE A 31 4.88 -9.97 5.00
CA ILE A 31 5.98 -10.74 4.41
C ILE A 31 5.98 -12.17 4.93
N ALA A 32 5.67 -12.38 6.21
CA ALA A 32 5.71 -13.71 6.82
C ALA A 32 4.61 -14.61 6.25
N GLU A 33 3.41 -14.06 6.10
CA GLU A 33 2.26 -14.76 5.54
C GLU A 33 2.13 -14.63 4.01
N ARG A 34 3.00 -13.82 3.39
CA ARG A 34 3.08 -13.56 1.94
C ARG A 34 1.73 -13.14 1.33
N ARG A 35 1.03 -12.22 2.00
CA ARG A 35 -0.30 -11.76 1.55
C ARG A 35 -0.53 -10.28 1.82
N VAL A 36 -1.40 -9.69 1.03
CA VAL A 36 -1.97 -8.37 1.34
C VAL A 36 -2.98 -8.54 2.48
N ILE A 37 -2.81 -7.77 3.54
CA ILE A 37 -3.66 -7.78 4.74
C ILE A 37 -4.50 -6.51 4.90
N GLY A 38 -4.35 -5.54 3.99
CA GLY A 38 -5.18 -4.34 3.97
C GLY A 38 -5.00 -3.49 2.72
N GLN A 39 -6.05 -2.76 2.37
CA GLN A 39 -6.07 -1.75 1.33
C GLN A 39 -6.88 -0.55 1.82
N PHE A 40 -6.29 0.64 1.77
CA PHE A 40 -6.90 1.87 2.27
C PHE A 40 -6.86 2.93 1.18
N ALA A 41 -8.01 3.45 0.78
CA ALA A 41 -8.07 4.58 -0.15
C ALA A 41 -7.59 5.86 0.54
N ILE A 42 -6.69 6.60 -0.11
CA ILE A 42 -6.30 7.93 0.35
C ILE A 42 -7.25 8.93 -0.29
N ARG A 43 -8.00 9.65 0.55
CA ARG A 43 -8.85 10.76 0.14
C ARG A 43 -8.29 12.04 0.76
N ASN A 44 -8.13 13.08 -0.05
CA ASN A 44 -7.91 14.42 0.49
C ASN A 44 -9.20 14.88 1.19
N LYS A 45 -9.03 15.66 2.27
CA LYS A 45 -10.13 16.20 3.06
C LYS A 45 -10.91 17.26 2.30
#